data_AF-A0A5R9P1K6-F1
#
_entry.id   AF-A0A5R9P1K6-F1
#
_cell.length_a   1.000
_cell.length_b   1.000
_cell.length_c   1.000
_cell.angle_alpha   90.00
_cell.angle_beta   90.00
_cell.angle_gamma   90.00
#
_symmetry.space_group_name_H-M   'P 1'
#
loop_
_entity.id
_entity.type
_entity.pdbx_description
1 polymer ?
#
loop_
_entity_poly.entity_id
_entity_poly.type
_entity_poly.pdbx_seq_one_letter_code
_entity_poly.pdbx_strand_id
1 'polypeptide(L)'
;MLTKRAWEVLRQMNAEEKAGNHEDAEIVCEGFICYLGVERLSYRTVSNLLSHCCVSSTKDEGSSMDRFSLNGTGRAALEDEGVPERVRLALASNTPIDQKGFPSTI
;
A
#
# COMPACT_ATOMS: atom_id res chain seq x y z
N MET A 1 -6.40 10.72 -4.44
CA MET A 1 -7.44 9.74 -4.03
C MET A 1 -7.17 8.36 -4.63
N LEU A 2 -7.36 7.32 -3.82
CA LEU A 2 -7.28 5.93 -4.25
C LEU A 2 -8.41 5.58 -5.21
N THR A 3 -8.11 4.73 -6.19
CA THR A 3 -9.13 4.16 -7.08
C THR A 3 -9.95 3.09 -6.37
N LYS A 4 -11.16 2.78 -6.88
CA LYS A 4 -11.98 1.67 -6.37
C LYS A 4 -11.20 0.34 -6.32
N ARG A 5 -10.43 0.05 -7.38
CA ARG A 5 -9.63 -1.17 -7.44
C ARG A 5 -8.50 -1.20 -6.41
N ALA A 6 -7.86 -0.05 -6.16
CA ALA A 6 -6.84 0.05 -5.12
C ALA A 6 -7.42 -0.20 -3.72
N TRP A 7 -8.65 0.26 -3.46
CA TRP A 7 -9.36 -0.05 -2.22
C TRP A 7 -9.68 -1.53 -2.06
N GLU A 8 -10.13 -2.20 -3.12
CA GLU A 8 -10.37 -3.65 -3.11
C GLU A 8 -9.09 -4.42 -2.78
N VAL A 9 -7.97 -4.05 -3.41
CA VAL A 9 -6.65 -4.65 -3.15
C VAL A 9 -6.23 -4.45 -1.69
N LEU A 10 -6.34 -3.23 -1.12
CA LEU A 10 -6.01 -3.00 0.29
C LEU A 10 -6.83 -3.85 1.25
N ARG A 11 -8.14 -3.98 0.98
CA ARG A 11 -9.04 -4.79 1.80
C ARG A 11 -8.68 -6.27 1.72
N GLN A 12 -8.32 -6.75 0.54
CA GLN A 12 -7.88 -8.14 0.33
C GLN A 12 -6.56 -8.41 1.06
N MET A 13 -5.53 -7.57 0.88
CA MET A 13 -4.24 -7.70 1.57
C MET A 13 -4.43 -7.79 3.09
N ASN A 14 -5.25 -6.90 3.67
CA ASN A 14 -5.53 -6.90 5.11
C ASN A 14 -6.37 -8.11 5.56
N ALA A 15 -7.25 -8.64 4.71
CA ALA A 15 -8.01 -9.85 5.03
C ALA A 15 -7.09 -11.07 5.10
N GLU A 16 -6.22 -11.25 4.10
CA GLU A 16 -5.25 -12.35 4.05
C GLU A 16 -4.22 -12.25 5.18
N GLU A 17 -3.75 -11.04 5.49
CA GLU A 17 -2.82 -10.85 6.60
C GLU A 17 -3.45 -11.23 7.95
N LYS A 18 -4.71 -10.86 8.17
CA LYS A 18 -5.46 -11.25 9.37
C LYS A 18 -5.77 -12.74 9.44
N ALA A 19 -5.86 -13.40 8.29
CA ALA A 19 -6.00 -14.86 8.20
C ALA A 19 -4.68 -15.60 8.44
N GLY A 20 -3.54 -14.90 8.50
CA GLY A 20 -2.21 -15.50 8.61
C GLY A 20 -1.64 -15.99 7.28
N ASN A 21 -2.31 -15.70 6.17
CA ASN A 21 -1.87 -16.07 4.82
C ASN A 21 -0.86 -15.02 4.31
N HIS A 22 0.34 -15.02 4.88
CA HIS A 22 1.33 -13.97 4.62
C HIS A 22 1.74 -13.85 3.15
N GLU A 23 1.79 -14.96 2.41
CA GLU A 23 2.14 -14.94 0.97
C GLU A 23 1.05 -14.27 0.13
N ASP A 24 -0.23 -14.54 0.43
CA ASP A 24 -1.37 -13.97 -0.27
C ASP A 24 -1.71 -12.54 0.20
N ALA A 25 -1.07 -12.07 1.27
CA ALA A 25 -1.19 -10.70 1.79
C ALA A 25 -0.24 -9.71 1.08
N GLU A 26 0.68 -10.18 0.24
CA GLU A 26 1.67 -9.36 -0.46
C GLU A 26 1.36 -9.24 -1.94
N ILE A 27 1.62 -8.05 -2.50
CA ILE A 27 1.67 -7.90 -3.95
C ILE A 27 3.08 -8.26 -4.40
N VAL A 28 3.20 -9.19 -5.34
CA VAL A 28 4.48 -9.56 -5.95
C VAL A 28 4.50 -9.08 -7.39
N CYS A 29 5.52 -8.32 -7.77
CA CYS A 29 5.71 -7.85 -9.14
C CYS A 29 7.04 -8.35 -9.70
N GLU A 30 7.02 -8.83 -10.93
CA GLU A 30 8.21 -9.01 -11.77
C GLU A 30 8.12 -8.03 -12.94
N GLY A 31 8.88 -6.94 -12.85
CA GLY A 31 8.75 -5.80 -13.76
C GLY A 31 7.34 -5.18 -13.69
N PHE A 32 6.59 -5.23 -14.79
CA PHE A 32 5.23 -4.64 -14.87
C PHE A 32 4.10 -5.64 -14.63
N ILE A 33 4.44 -6.91 -14.37
CA ILE A 33 3.47 -7.97 -14.11
C ILE A 33 3.37 -8.14 -12.60
N CYS A 34 2.18 -7.88 -12.04
CA CYS A 34 1.94 -7.96 -10.60
C CYS A 34 0.84 -8.96 -10.27
N TYR A 35 0.94 -9.58 -9.10
CA TYR A 35 -0.04 -10.49 -8.56
C TYR A 35 -0.31 -10.22 -7.08
N LEU A 36 -1.53 -10.50 -6.64
CA LEU A 36 -1.91 -10.64 -5.23
C LEU A 36 -2.54 -12.02 -5.06
N GLY A 37 -1.82 -12.92 -4.39
CA GLY A 37 -2.08 -14.35 -4.47
C GLY A 37 -2.12 -14.82 -5.93
N VAL A 38 -3.25 -15.38 -6.36
CA VAL A 38 -3.45 -15.85 -7.75
C VAL A 38 -4.00 -14.78 -8.69
N GLU A 39 -4.41 -13.62 -8.18
CA GLU A 39 -5.04 -12.58 -8.99
C GLU A 39 -3.99 -11.70 -9.68
N ARG A 40 -4.11 -11.54 -11.00
CA ARG A 40 -3.28 -10.59 -11.75
C ARG A 40 -3.73 -9.14 -11.52
N LEU A 41 -2.79 -8.29 -11.15
CA LEU A 41 -2.99 -6.86 -10.96
C LEU A 41 -2.27 -6.04 -12.03
N SER A 42 -2.85 -4.87 -12.35
CA SER A 42 -2.14 -3.88 -13.15
C SER A 42 -1.09 -3.16 -12.30
N TYR A 43 0.09 -2.90 -12.86
CA TYR A 43 1.09 -2.06 -12.18
C TYR A 43 0.55 -0.65 -11.84
N ARG A 44 -0.43 -0.16 -12.61
CA ARG A 44 -1.11 1.11 -12.31
C ARG A 44 -1.82 1.08 -10.96
N THR A 45 -2.40 -0.05 -10.58
CA THR A 45 -3.02 -0.24 -9.25
C THR A 45 -1.97 -0.14 -8.16
N VAL A 46 -0.84 -0.83 -8.34
CA VAL A 46 0.28 -0.82 -7.39
C VAL A 46 0.88 0.58 -7.25
N SER A 47 1.11 1.26 -8.38
CA SER A 47 1.57 2.66 -8.41
C SER A 47 0.61 3.61 -7.69
N ASN A 48 -0.70 3.39 -7.80
CA ASN A 48 -1.70 4.18 -7.07
C ASN A 48 -1.58 3.98 -5.55
N LEU A 49 -1.32 2.76 -5.08
CA LEU A 49 -1.07 2.46 -3.66
C LEU A 49 0.23 3.08 -3.16
N LEU A 50 1.31 2.98 -3.94
CA LEU A 50 2.61 3.59 -3.63
C LEU A 50 2.54 5.11 -3.53
N SER A 51 1.86 5.77 -4.48
CA SER A 51 1.71 7.23 -4.48
C SER A 51 0.90 7.78 -3.29
N HIS A 52 0.14 6.93 -2.60
CA HIS A 52 -0.56 7.26 -1.36
C HIS A 52 0.07 6.61 -0.13
N CYS A 53 1.27 6.04 -0.29
CA CYS A 53 2.06 5.40 0.75
C CYS A 53 1.34 4.29 1.52
N CYS A 54 0.39 3.58 0.90
CA CYS A 54 -0.36 2.53 1.58
C CYS A 54 0.41 1.20 1.68
N VAL A 55 1.45 1.03 0.88
CA VAL A 55 2.30 -0.17 0.84
C VAL A 55 3.77 0.21 0.86
N SER A 56 4.61 -0.66 1.41
CA SER A 56 6.07 -0.54 1.37
C SER A 56 6.66 -1.61 0.46
N SER A 57 7.68 -1.24 -0.31
CA SER A 57 8.40 -2.19 -1.15
C SER A 57 9.54 -2.84 -0.38
N THR A 58 9.65 -4.16 -0.47
CA THR A 58 10.83 -4.94 -0.11
C THR A 58 11.36 -5.62 -1.37
N LYS A 59 12.69 -5.53 -1.55
CA LYS A 59 13.40 -6.20 -2.63
C LYS A 59 14.46 -7.07 -2.00
N ASP A 60 14.33 -8.38 -2.14
CA ASP A 60 15.33 -9.32 -1.66
C ASP A 60 16.60 -9.18 -2.50
N GLU A 61 17.77 -9.21 -1.86
CA GLU A 61 19.04 -9.13 -2.55
C GLU A 61 19.17 -10.28 -3.57
N GLY A 62 19.37 -9.93 -4.84
CA GLY A 62 19.48 -10.89 -5.94
C GLY A 62 18.15 -11.35 -6.55
N SER A 63 17.00 -10.87 -6.05
CA SER A 63 15.68 -11.14 -6.64
C SER A 63 15.31 -10.16 -7.75
N SER A 64 14.74 -10.66 -8.84
CA SER A 64 14.08 -9.82 -9.88
C SER A 64 12.72 -9.31 -9.42
N MET A 65 12.17 -9.87 -8.35
CA MET A 65 10.82 -9.59 -7.87
C MET A 65 10.83 -8.46 -6.83
N ASP A 66 9.87 -7.54 -6.99
CA ASP A 66 9.53 -6.54 -5.98
C ASP A 66 8.31 -7.04 -5.21
N ARG A 67 8.40 -7.03 -3.88
CA ARG A 67 7.29 -7.37 -2.98
C ARG A 67 6.74 -6.09 -2.36
N PHE A 68 5.43 -6.00 -2.21
CA PHE A 68 4.77 -4.87 -1.57
C PHE A 68 3.82 -5.35 -0.48
N SER A 69 4.07 -4.92 0.75
CA SER A 69 3.31 -5.33 1.93
C SER A 69 2.58 -4.13 2.53
N LEU A 70 1.48 -4.40 3.24
CA LEU A 70 0.66 -3.38 3.88
C LEU A 70 1.42 -2.71 5.04
N ASN A 71 1.58 -1.38 4.97
CA ASN A 71 2.27 -0.61 6.01
C ASN A 71 1.27 0.08 6.96
N GLY A 72 1.79 0.90 7.89
CA GLY A 72 0.96 1.62 8.87
C GLY A 72 -0.09 2.54 8.23
N THR A 73 0.26 3.27 7.17
CA THR A 73 -0.67 4.13 6.44
C THR A 73 -1.76 3.33 5.74
N GLY A 74 -1.41 2.19 5.12
CA GLY A 74 -2.39 1.29 4.50
C GLY A 74 -3.41 0.74 5.50
N ARG A 75 -2.97 0.41 6.72
CA ARG A 75 -3.88 -0.02 7.80
C ARG A 75 -4.77 1.11 8.29
N ALA A 76 -4.19 2.28 8.55
CA ALA A 76 -4.94 3.46 8.97
C ALA A 76 -5.98 3.88 7.91
N ALA A 77 -5.68 3.71 6.61
CA ALA A 77 -6.61 3.96 5.52
C ALA A 77 -7.87 3.09 5.57
N LEU A 78 -7.77 1.86 6.09
CA LEU A 78 -8.91 0.96 6.24
C LEU A 78 -9.82 1.34 7.43
N GLU A 79 -9.33 2.18 8.35
CA GLU A 79 -10.10 2.74 9.46
C GLU A 79 -10.68 4.12 9.11
N ASP A 80 -9.92 4.93 8.37
CA ASP A 80 -10.32 6.26 7.89
C ASP A 80 -9.86 6.48 6.44
N GLU A 81 -10.83 6.49 5.52
CA GLU A 81 -10.58 6.64 4.07
C GLU A 81 -9.93 7.99 3.69
N GLY A 82 -9.90 8.97 4.61
CA GLY A 82 -9.23 10.25 4.42
C GLY A 82 -7.71 10.22 4.65
N VAL A 83 -7.18 9.21 5.36
CA VAL A 83 -5.74 9.12 5.69
C VAL A 83 -4.85 9.16 4.44
N PRO A 84 -5.10 8.37 3.36
CA PRO A 84 -4.25 8.36 2.18
C PRO A 84 -4.06 9.74 1.53
N GLU A 85 -5.13 10.54 1.48
CA GLU A 85 -5.07 11.87 0.86
C GLU A 85 -4.33 12.86 1.77
N ARG A 86 -4.54 12.79 3.09
CA ARG A 86 -3.78 13.61 4.05
C ARG A 86 -2.29 13.34 3.98
N VAL A 87 -1.90 12.05 3.95
CA VAL A 87 -0.49 11.63 3.82
C VAL A 87 0.10 12.11 2.49
N ARG A 88 -0.62 11.92 1.38
CA ARG A 88 -0.17 12.37 0.05
C ARG A 88 0.07 13.88 0.00
N LEU A 89 -0.85 14.67 0.59
CA LEU A 89 -0.72 16.13 0.64
C LEU A 89 0.46 16.56 1.52
N ALA A 90 0.64 15.93 2.67
CA ALA A 90 1.75 16.21 3.58
C ALA A 90 3.13 15.94 2.94
N LEU A 91 3.25 14.86 2.16
CA LEU A 91 4.47 14.55 1.40
C LEU A 91 4.75 15.60 0.32
N ALA A 92 3.71 16.05 -0.39
CA ALA A 92 3.85 17.09 -1.39
C ALA A 92 4.28 18.44 -0.80
N SER A 93 3.94 18.71 0.46
CA SER A 93 4.29 19.94 1.19
C SER A 93 5.47 19.79 2.15
N ASN A 94 6.17 18.65 2.16
CA ASN A 94 7.23 18.32 3.13
C ASN A 94 6.84 18.59 4.60
N THR A 95 5.58 18.32 4.95
CA THR A 95 5.04 18.55 6.29
C THR A 95 5.11 17.27 7.11
N PRO A 96 5.78 17.28 8.29
CA PRO A 96 5.76 16.14 9.20
C PRO A 96 4.33 15.82 9.67
N ILE A 97 3.98 14.54 9.68
CA ILE A 97 2.66 14.06 10.05
C ILE A 97 2.74 12.84 10.98
N ASP A 98 1.71 12.67 11.80
CA ASP A 98 1.51 11.47 12.61
C ASP A 98 1.06 10.26 11.77
N GLN A 99 0.86 9.12 12.43
CA GLN A 99 0.42 7.88 11.78
C GLN A 99 -1.00 7.96 11.16
N LYS A 100 -1.79 8.97 11.52
CA LYS A 100 -3.14 9.23 10.98
C LYS A 100 -3.14 10.30 9.89
N GLY A 101 -1.97 10.81 9.52
CA GLY A 101 -1.79 11.82 8.49
C GLY A 101 -2.08 13.25 8.95
N PHE A 102 -2.21 13.51 10.26
CA PHE A 102 -2.37 14.87 10.78
C PHE A 102 -1.01 15.52 11.03
N PRO A 103 -0.87 16.85 10.87
CA PRO A 103 0.38 17.55 11.13
C PRO A 103 0.90 17.23 12.53
N SER A 104 2.14 16.76 12.62
CA SER A 104 2.78 16.55 13.92
C SER A 104 3.40 17.87 14.38
N THR A 105 2.96 18.41 15.51
CA THR A 105 3.72 19.42 16.26
C THR A 105 4.95 18.74 16.82
N ILE A 106 6.11 19.03 16.23
CA ILE A 106 7.43 18.77 16.83
C ILE A 106 7.62 19.72 18.00
#